data_AF-A0A420FT90-F1
#
_entry.id   AF-A0A420FT90-F1
#
_cell.length_a   1.000
_cell.length_b   1.000
_cell.length_c   1.000
_cell.angle_alpha   90.00
_cell.angle_beta   90.00
_cell.angle_gamma   90.00
#
_symmetry.space_group_name_H-M   'P 1'
#
loop_
_entity.id
_entity.type
_entity.pdbx_description
1 polymer ?
#
loop_
_entity_poly.entity_id
_entity_poly.type
_entity_poly.pdbx_seq_one_letter_code
_entity_poly.pdbx_strand_id
1 'polypeptide(L)' 'MGLLTRAYILEKFGVRLTMGQLATLLAMSEGTIRNQVSAETFPIPTYKEGAARYAAYDAVADYLDKMSEKARALAIA' A
#
# COMPACT_ATOMS: atom_id res chain seq x y z
N MET A 1 -5.71 12.65 5.18
CA MET A 1 -4.23 12.63 5.13
C MET A 1 -3.65 12.60 6.53
N GLY A 2 -3.09 11.47 6.97
CA GLY A 2 -2.47 11.29 8.29
C GLY A 2 -0.94 11.29 8.23
N LEU A 3 -0.31 12.31 8.82
CA LEU A 3 1.16 12.40 8.96
C LEU A 3 1.78 11.20 9.67
N LEU A 4 1.06 10.61 10.63
CA LEU A 4 1.53 9.48 11.43
C LEU A 4 1.74 8.21 10.58
N THR A 5 0.77 7.87 9.72
CA THR A 5 0.82 6.67 8.85
C THR A 5 2.05 6.73 7.94
N ARG A 6 2.30 7.90 7.35
CA ARG A 6 3.47 8.15 6.49
C ARG A 6 4.78 8.00 7.24
N ALA A 7 4.91 8.61 8.41
CA ALA A 7 6.10 8.53 9.23
C ALA A 7 6.42 7.08 9.61
N TYR A 8 5.42 6.31 10.04
CA TYR A 8 5.57 4.89 10.38
C TYR A 8 6.07 4.06 9.19
N ILE A 9 5.46 4.21 8.01
CA ILE A 9 5.85 3.44 6.83
C ILE A 9 7.27 3.83 6.38
N LEU A 10 7.58 5.12 6.37
CA LEU A 10 8.89 5.63 5.98
C LEU A 10 9.99 5.08 6.91
N GLU A 11 9.77 5.08 8.21
CA GLU A 11 10.72 4.56 9.20
C GLU A 11 10.93 3.05 9.04
N LYS A 12 9.86 2.28 8.84
CA LYS A 12 9.91 0.81 8.82
C LYS A 12 10.36 0.22 7.48
N PHE A 13 10.02 0.86 6.37
CA PHE A 13 10.23 0.30 5.03
C PHE A 13 11.01 1.21 4.07
N GLY A 14 11.24 2.46 4.44
CA GLY A 14 11.87 3.47 3.58
C GLY A 14 10.89 4.12 2.61
N VAL A 15 11.43 4.83 1.62
CA VAL A 15 10.67 5.65 0.66
C VAL A 15 9.88 4.84 -0.38
N ARG A 16 10.22 3.56 -0.56
CA ARG A 16 9.59 2.68 -1.54
C ARG A 16 9.49 1.25 -1.02
N LEU A 17 8.36 0.61 -1.27
CA LEU A 17 8.06 -0.74 -0.81
C LEU A 17 8.09 -1.72 -1.97
N THR A 18 8.79 -2.83 -1.78
CA THR A 18 8.74 -4.01 -2.66
C THR A 18 7.42 -4.75 -2.52
N MET A 19 7.13 -5.68 -3.44
CA MET A 19 5.91 -6.52 -3.37
C MET A 19 5.84 -7.35 -2.07
N GLY A 20 6.97 -7.88 -1.58
CA GLY A 20 7.01 -8.64 -0.32
C GLY A 20 6.79 -7.75 0.92
N GLN A 21 7.30 -6.51 0.90
CA GLN A 21 7.01 -5.53 1.96
C GLN A 21 5.54 -5.10 1.95
N LEU A 22 4.94 -4.90 0.78
CA LEU A 22 3.50 -4.66 0.65
C LEU A 22 2.68 -5.84 1.17
N ALA A 23 3.07 -7.08 0.83
CA ALA A 23 2.43 -8.29 1.34
C ALA A 23 2.41 -8.32 2.87
N THR A 24 3.54 -7.99 3.48
CA THR A 24 3.68 -7.93 4.94
C THR A 24 2.83 -6.83 5.55
N LEU A 25 2.90 -5.61 5.00
CA LEU A 25 2.19 -4.44 5.53
C LEU A 25 0.67 -4.55 5.38
N LEU A 26 0.19 -5.06 4.25
CA LEU A 26 -1.23 -5.19 3.94
C LEU A 26 -1.85 -6.50 4.46
N ALA A 27 -1.06 -7.37 5.10
CA ALA A 27 -1.47 -8.71 5.51
C ALA A 27 -2.09 -9.52 4.35
N MET A 28 -1.48 -9.44 3.17
CA MET A 28 -1.90 -10.15 1.95
C MET A 28 -0.78 -11.07 1.46
N SER A 29 -1.12 -12.15 0.75
CA SER A 29 -0.08 -12.95 0.09
C SER A 29 0.57 -12.14 -1.04
N GLU A 30 1.88 -12.29 -1.24
CA GLU A 30 2.57 -11.61 -2.34
C GLU A 30 2.01 -12.05 -3.71
N GLY A 31 1.60 -13.32 -3.85
CA GLY A 31 0.94 -13.83 -5.05
C GLY A 31 -0.37 -13.11 -5.35
N THR A 32 -1.19 -12.84 -4.33
CA THR A 32 -2.43 -12.05 -4.48
C THR A 32 -2.13 -10.65 -4.99
N ILE A 33 -1.14 -9.97 -4.40
CA ILE A 33 -0.74 -8.62 -4.84
C ILE A 33 -0.25 -8.65 -6.29
N ARG A 34 0.64 -9.59 -6.64
CA ARG A 34 1.14 -9.73 -8.02
C ARG A 34 0.01 -10.01 -9.02
N ASN A 35 -0.94 -10.87 -8.67
CA ASN A 35 -2.11 -11.16 -9.50
C ASN A 35 -2.97 -9.91 -9.71
N GLN A 36 -3.23 -9.14 -8.65
CA GLN A 36 -3.97 -7.89 -8.74
C GLN A 36 -3.25 -6.84 -9.59
N VAL A 37 -1.92 -6.74 -9.47
CA VAL A 37 -1.11 -5.84 -10.31
C VAL A 37 -1.18 -6.25 -11.78
N SER A 38 -1.03 -7.54 -12.08
CA SER A 38 -1.14 -8.06 -13.45
C SER A 38 -2.54 -7.89 -14.04
N ALA A 39 -3.57 -7.95 -13.20
CA ALA A 39 -4.96 -7.71 -13.59
C ALA A 39 -5.37 -6.23 -13.55
N GLU A 40 -4.45 -5.30 -13.29
CA GLU A 40 -4.72 -3.86 -13.18
C GLU A 40 -5.79 -3.49 -12.13
N THR A 41 -5.95 -4.34 -11.11
CA THR A 41 -6.92 -4.16 -10.01
C THR A 41 -6.28 -3.81 -8.67
N PHE A 42 -4.95 -3.77 -8.59
CA PHE A 42 -4.27 -3.41 -7.35
C PHE A 42 -4.49 -1.92 -7.02
N PRO A 43 -5.02 -1.58 -5.84
CA PRO A 43 -5.52 -0.23 -5.56
C PRO A 43 -4.41 0.80 -5.28
N ILE A 44 -3.17 0.36 -5.06
CA ILE A 44 -2.03 1.24 -4.79
C ILE A 44 -1.19 1.36 -6.07
N PRO A 45 -0.92 2.58 -6.56
CA PRO A 45 -0.04 2.78 -7.71
C PRO A 45 1.33 2.14 -7.51
N THR A 46 1.81 1.46 -8.55
CA THR A 46 3.14 0.85 -8.55
C THR A 46 3.88 1.17 -9.83
N TYR A 47 5.21 1.22 -9.77
CA TYR A 47 6.07 1.47 -10.91
C TYR A 47 7.19 0.42 -10.97
N LYS A 48 7.75 0.23 -12.17
CA LYS A 48 8.89 -0.67 -12.39
C LYS A 48 10.18 0.13 -12.39
N GLU A 49 11.22 -0.46 -11.82
CA GLU A 49 12.60 0.03 -11.90
C GLU A 49 13.51 -1.19 -12.01
N GLY A 50 14.12 -1.38 -13.19
CA GLY A 50 14.80 -2.62 -13.55
C GLY A 50 13.86 -3.83 -13.55
N ALA A 51 14.29 -4.92 -12.92
CA ALA A 51 13.50 -6.15 -12.81
C ALA A 51 12.47 -6.12 -11.66
N ALA A 52 12.50 -5.09 -10.81
CA ALA A 52 11.67 -4.99 -9.61
C ALA A 52 10.50 -4.01 -9.80
N ARG A 53 9.50 -4.17 -8.94
CA ARG A 53 8.34 -3.29 -8.85
C ARG A 53 8.22 -2.73 -7.44
N TYR A 54 7.87 -1.45 -7.37
CA TYR A 54 7.79 -0.69 -6.14
C TYR A 54 6.48 0.08 -6.03
N ALA A 55 6.04 0.32 -4.79
CA ALA A 55 5.06 1.35 -4.45
C ALA A 55 5.75 2.45 -3.63
N ALA A 56 5.41 3.72 -3.88
CA ALA A 56 5.91 4.81 -3.06
C ALA A 56 5.24 4.79 -1.66
N TYR A 57 6.00 5.08 -0.60
CA TYR A 57 5.53 4.99 0.78
C TYR A 57 4.30 5.86 1.07
N ASP A 58 4.23 7.03 0.44
CA ASP A 58 3.15 8.00 0.57
C ASP A 58 1.86 7.50 -0.09
N ALA A 59 1.94 6.91 -1.28
CA ALA A 59 0.80 6.29 -1.96
C ALA A 59 0.20 5.14 -1.14
N VAL A 60 1.05 4.36 -0.45
CA VAL A 60 0.60 3.31 0.47
C VAL A 60 -0.11 3.91 1.69
N ALA A 61 0.45 4.97 2.27
CA ALA A 61 -0.17 5.66 3.40
C ALA A 61 -1.54 6.25 3.02
N ASP A 62 -1.63 6.91 1.87
CA ASP A 62 -2.87 7.49 1.34
C ASP A 62 -3.98 6.44 1.20
N TYR A 63 -3.62 5.24 0.74
CA TYR A 63 -4.57 4.13 0.63
C TYR A 63 -5.08 3.68 2.01
N LEU A 64 -4.18 3.46 2.97
CA LEU A 64 -4.56 3.02 4.32
C LEU A 64 -5.43 4.05 5.04
N ASP A 65 -5.10 5.33 4.92
CA ASP A 65 -5.90 6.42 5.47
C ASP A 65 -7.31 6.42 4.87
N LYS A 66 -7.43 6.31 3.54
CA LYS A 66 -8.74 6.24 2.85
C LYS A 66 -9.55 5.02 3.31
N MET A 67 -8.91 3.87 3.53
CA MET A 67 -9.59 2.67 4.02
C MET A 67 -10.11 2.87 5.46
N SER A 68 -9.32 3.52 6.32
CA SER A 68 -9.74 3.90 7.67
C SER A 68 -10.92 4.88 7.66
N GLU A 69 -10.86 5.91 6.82
CA GLU A 69 -11.95 6.89 6.63
C GLU A 69 -13.24 6.20 6.16
N LYS A 70 -13.16 5.33 5.15
CA LYS A 70 -14.31 4.54 4.66
C LYS A 70 -14.90 3.64 5.75
N ALA A 71 -14.06 2.93 6.50
CA ALA A 71 -14.51 2.06 7.58
C ALA A 71 -15.26 2.85 8.67
N ARG A 72 -14.77 4.03 9.04
CA ARG A 72 -15.44 4.92 10.01
C ARG A 72 -16.77 5.43 9.49
N ALA A 73 -16.85 5.81 8.21
CA ALA A 73 -18.10 6.26 7.60
C ALA A 73 -19.17 5.15 7.60
N LEU A 74 -18.77 3.91 7.30
CA LEU A 74 -19.68 2.75 7.33
C LEU A 74 -20.11 2.34 8.74
N ALA A 75 -19.27 2.56 9.75
CA ALA A 75 -19.60 2.20 11.14
C ALA A 75 -20.66 3.11 11.78
N ILE A 76 -20.94 4.27 11.18
CA ILE A 76 -21.92 5.26 11.65
C ILE A 76 -23.24 5.20 10.83
N ALA A 77 -23.26 4.42 9.75
CA ALA A 77 -24.43 4.21 8.87
C ALA A 77 -25.23 2.96 9.28
#